data_AF-A0A522V6X5-F1
#
_entry.id   AF-A0A522V6X5-F1
#
_cell.length_a   1.000
_cell.length_b   1.000
_cell.length_c   1.000
_cell.angle_alpha   90.00
_cell.angle_beta   90.00
_cell.angle_gamma   90.00
#
_symmetry.space_group_name_H-M   'P 1'
#
loop_
_entity.id
_entity.type
_entity.pdbx_description
1 polymer ?
#
loop_
_entity_poly.entity_id
_entity_poly.type
_entity_poly.pdbx_seq_one_letter_code
_entity_poly.pdbx_strand_id
1 'polypeptide(L)'
;MLPMGLGVDLINAVALEVASWQGAGMAVPSFPPLGFACLVLGGLWLLLMKRSWRLLGLLGIGFALFSLSQVRLPDLLADGGPGLVALRLQDGRVFMPPGRNEPITREAWRRYLAMDDGESEDLADGVGEGALSCDALSCRAELNGVRIALARHPEALPEDCRSADLIVAPFMVPDWSCEGARIIDRRSRLKQGAHAVWLFQGRIERIETVGGEPSFRPWVGQRRQRRPDTESGGDDEEKVEEESP
;
A
#
# COMPACT_ATOMS: atom_id res chain seq x y z
N MET A 1 37.00 28.93 1.46
CA MET A 1 35.89 27.99 1.77
C MET A 1 35.96 26.71 0.91
N LEU A 2 37.16 26.20 0.58
CA LEU A 2 37.35 24.95 -0.17
C LEU A 2 37.29 23.63 0.65
N PRO A 3 37.72 23.56 1.94
CA PRO A 3 37.87 22.26 2.60
C PRO A 3 36.53 21.57 2.92
N MET A 4 35.45 22.34 3.05
CA MET A 4 34.11 21.80 3.30
C MET A 4 33.47 21.19 2.04
N GLY A 5 33.77 21.71 0.84
CA GLY A 5 33.27 21.14 -0.43
C GLY A 5 33.93 19.81 -0.77
N LEU A 6 35.26 19.74 -0.65
CA LEU A 6 36.05 18.51 -0.89
C LEU A 6 35.63 17.33 -0.02
N GLY A 7 35.23 17.58 1.23
CA GLY A 7 34.71 16.54 2.12
C GLY A 7 33.37 15.98 1.65
N VAL A 8 32.45 16.84 1.23
CA VAL A 8 31.14 16.44 0.69
C VAL A 8 31.31 15.70 -0.64
N ASP A 9 32.20 16.17 -1.51
CA ASP A 9 32.47 15.54 -2.80
C ASP A 9 33.05 14.14 -2.63
N LEU A 10 33.96 13.93 -1.65
CA LEU A 10 34.53 12.61 -1.35
C LEU A 10 33.46 11.66 -0.79
N ILE A 11 32.60 12.14 0.12
CA ILE A 11 31.51 11.33 0.68
C ILE A 11 30.51 10.95 -0.43
N ASN A 12 30.16 11.88 -1.32
CA ASN A 12 29.29 11.60 -2.46
C ASN A 12 29.93 10.62 -3.46
N ALA A 13 31.23 10.75 -3.73
CA ALA A 13 31.94 9.84 -4.63
C ALA A 13 31.89 8.40 -4.12
N VAL A 14 32.19 8.19 -2.84
CA VAL A 14 32.12 6.86 -2.22
C VAL A 14 30.68 6.36 -2.18
N ALA A 15 29.71 7.21 -1.86
CA ALA A 15 28.30 6.83 -1.83
C ALA A 15 27.78 6.42 -3.21
N LEU A 16 28.13 7.16 -4.27
CA LEU A 16 27.75 6.85 -5.64
C LEU A 16 28.42 5.57 -6.15
N GLU A 17 29.68 5.34 -5.76
CA GLU A 17 30.41 4.14 -6.16
C GLU A 17 29.82 2.89 -5.49
N VAL A 18 29.52 2.94 -4.19
CA VAL A 18 28.82 1.85 -3.49
C VAL A 18 27.40 1.66 -4.05
N ALA A 19 26.68 2.75 -4.35
CA ALA A 19 25.35 2.67 -4.93
C ALA A 19 25.34 2.08 -6.37
N SER A 20 26.46 2.18 -7.09
CA SER A 20 26.60 1.64 -8.45
C SER A 20 26.80 0.12 -8.49
N TRP A 21 27.04 -0.54 -7.36
CA TRP A 21 27.21 -1.98 -7.30
C TRP A 21 25.88 -2.70 -7.58
N GLN A 22 25.92 -3.72 -8.44
CA GLN A 22 24.77 -4.58 -8.70
C GLN A 22 24.32 -5.22 -7.38
N GLY A 23 23.09 -4.93 -6.96
CA GLY A 23 22.50 -5.42 -5.69
C GLY A 23 22.63 -4.47 -4.48
N ALA A 24 23.19 -3.26 -4.63
CA ALA A 24 23.27 -2.28 -3.55
C ALA A 24 21.87 -1.79 -3.07
N GLY A 25 20.88 -1.85 -3.96
CA GLY A 25 19.48 -1.54 -3.67
C GLY A 25 18.60 -2.78 -3.74
N MET A 26 18.78 -3.75 -2.84
CA MET A 26 17.75 -4.77 -2.66
C MET A 26 16.61 -4.18 -1.83
N ALA A 27 15.46 -3.97 -2.47
CA ALA A 27 14.22 -3.66 -1.79
C ALA A 27 13.79 -4.89 -0.99
N VAL A 28 14.24 -4.99 0.26
CA VAL A 28 13.83 -6.09 1.13
C VAL A 28 12.43 -5.78 1.68
N PRO A 29 11.44 -6.67 1.50
CA PRO A 29 10.13 -6.48 2.08
C PRO A 29 10.23 -6.35 3.61
N SER A 30 9.25 -5.68 4.22
CA SER A 30 9.20 -5.49 5.67
C SER A 30 9.39 -6.82 6.39
N PHE A 31 10.52 -6.94 7.12
CA PHE A 31 10.88 -8.17 7.81
C PHE A 31 9.77 -8.53 8.81
N PRO A 32 9.23 -9.76 8.77
CA PRO A 32 8.32 -10.21 9.80
C PRO A 32 9.04 -10.13 11.15
N PRO A 33 8.41 -9.57 12.20
CA PRO A 33 9.08 -9.30 13.47
C PRO A 33 9.65 -10.59 14.09
N LEU A 34 8.97 -11.72 13.90
CA LEU A 34 9.45 -13.04 14.32
C LEU A 34 10.70 -13.48 13.55
N GLY A 35 10.73 -13.26 12.23
CA GLY A 35 11.91 -13.57 11.41
C GLY A 35 13.13 -12.75 11.83
N PHE A 36 12.93 -11.45 12.10
CA PHE A 36 14.00 -10.58 12.61
C PHE A 36 14.48 -11.03 14.00
N ALA A 37 13.56 -11.34 14.92
CA ALA A 37 13.92 -11.83 16.24
C ALA A 37 14.71 -13.15 16.17
N CYS A 38 14.30 -14.10 15.32
CA CYS A 38 15.02 -15.35 15.09
C CYS A 38 16.41 -15.11 14.48
N LEU A 39 16.56 -14.14 13.57
CA LEU A 39 17.84 -13.78 12.98
C LEU A 39 18.80 -13.18 14.02
N VAL A 40 18.33 -12.24 14.83
CA VAL A 40 19.12 -11.62 15.91
C VAL A 40 19.51 -12.66 16.96
N LEU A 41 18.55 -13.47 17.44
CA LEU A 41 18.82 -14.53 18.41
C LEU A 41 19.77 -15.59 17.84
N GLY A 42 19.60 -15.97 16.58
CA GLY A 42 20.48 -16.92 15.89
C GLY A 42 21.91 -16.41 15.75
N GLY A 43 22.08 -15.14 15.34
CA GLY A 43 23.39 -14.49 15.26
C GLY A 43 24.05 -14.34 16.63
N LEU A 44 23.29 -13.92 17.64
CA LEU A 44 23.76 -13.78 19.01
C LEU A 44 24.17 -15.14 19.61
N TRP A 45 23.40 -16.20 19.34
CA TRP A 45 23.70 -17.56 19.80
C TRP A 45 25.01 -18.10 19.20
N LEU A 46 25.27 -17.83 17.91
CA LEU A 46 26.52 -18.21 17.24
C LEU A 46 27.74 -17.48 17.84
N LEU A 47 27.58 -16.22 18.22
CA LEU A 47 28.64 -15.40 18.80
C LEU A 47 28.98 -15.80 20.24
N LEU A 48 27.98 -16.12 21.08
CA LEU A 48 28.21 -16.44 22.50
C LEU A 48 28.69 -17.87 22.75
N MET A 49 28.19 -18.86 21.99
CA MET A 49 28.51 -20.26 22.27
C MET A 49 29.81 -20.69 21.58
N LYS A 50 30.67 -21.48 22.24
CA LYS A 50 31.93 -22.02 21.67
C LYS A 50 31.88 -23.52 21.30
N ARG A 51 30.84 -24.26 21.71
CA ARG A 51 30.72 -25.73 21.57
C ARG A 51 29.77 -26.10 20.40
N SER A 52 29.68 -27.38 20.01
CA SER A 52 28.90 -27.92 18.87
C SER A 52 27.40 -27.54 18.85
N TRP A 53 26.87 -27.01 19.94
CA TRP A 53 25.53 -26.43 20.05
C TRP A 53 25.34 -25.16 19.22
N ARG A 54 26.40 -24.67 18.56
CA ARG A 54 26.35 -23.62 17.53
C ARG A 54 25.39 -23.93 16.38
N LEU A 55 25.20 -25.22 16.03
CA LEU A 55 24.32 -25.63 14.94
C LEU A 55 22.85 -25.22 15.15
N LEU A 56 22.41 -25.03 16.40
CA LEU A 56 21.07 -24.49 16.70
C LEU A 56 20.89 -23.04 16.22
N GLY A 57 21.94 -22.23 16.24
CA GLY A 57 21.89 -20.84 15.73
C GLY A 57 21.73 -20.80 14.21
N LEU A 58 22.35 -21.75 13.50
CA LEU A 58 22.17 -21.95 12.05
C LEU A 58 20.72 -22.35 11.71
N LEU A 59 20.08 -23.14 12.56
CA LEU A 59 18.68 -23.51 12.43
C LEU A 59 17.76 -22.29 12.62
N GLY A 60 18.09 -21.39 13.55
CA GLY A 60 17.40 -20.11 13.74
C GLY A 60 17.53 -19.16 12.54
N ILE A 61 18.73 -19.09 11.94
CA ILE A 61 18.96 -18.32 10.71
C ILE A 61 18.20 -18.94 9.53
N GLY A 62 18.21 -20.27 9.40
CA GLY A 62 17.43 -20.99 8.40
C GLY A 62 15.94 -20.72 8.54
N PHE A 63 15.42 -20.70 9.77
CA PHE A 63 14.02 -20.34 10.04
C PHE A 63 13.72 -18.88 9.69
N ALA A 64 14.64 -17.95 9.98
CA ALA A 64 14.49 -16.56 9.57
C ALA A 64 14.43 -16.40 8.04
N LEU A 65 15.30 -17.08 7.29
CA LEU A 65 15.26 -17.09 5.83
C LEU A 65 13.97 -17.72 5.30
N PHE A 66 13.52 -18.82 5.90
CA PHE A 66 12.26 -19.46 5.53
C PHE A 66 11.06 -18.54 5.79
N SER A 67 11.08 -17.76 6.88
CA SER A 67 10.03 -16.79 7.17
C SER A 67 9.97 -15.67 6.13
N LEU A 68 11.13 -15.22 5.61
CA LEU A 68 11.19 -14.23 4.53
C LEU A 68 10.56 -14.74 3.25
N SER A 69 10.75 -16.02 2.93
CA SER A 69 10.16 -16.65 1.74
C SER A 69 8.63 -16.68 1.78
N GLN A 70 8.01 -16.51 2.95
CA GLN A 70 6.55 -16.50 3.09
C GLN A 70 5.93 -15.10 3.06
N VAL A 71 6.74 -14.05 2.95
CA VAL A 71 6.23 -12.68 2.87
C VAL A 71 5.60 -12.45 1.50
N ARG A 72 4.27 -12.33 1.47
CA ARG A 72 3.53 -11.96 0.26
C ARG A 72 3.48 -10.44 0.11
N LEU A 73 3.99 -9.95 -1.00
CA LEU A 73 3.83 -8.54 -1.38
C LEU A 73 2.35 -8.26 -1.72
N PRO A 74 1.87 -7.00 -1.65
CA PRO A 74 0.51 -6.64 -2.00
C PRO A 74 0.26 -6.77 -3.51
N ASP A 75 -0.92 -7.25 -3.91
CA ASP A 75 -1.29 -7.44 -5.32
C ASP A 75 -1.75 -6.14 -5.98
N LEU A 76 -2.34 -5.22 -5.20
CA LEU A 76 -2.74 -3.89 -5.67
C LEU A 76 -2.31 -2.83 -4.66
N LEU A 77 -1.70 -1.76 -5.18
CA LEU A 77 -1.33 -0.56 -4.44
C LEU A 77 -2.05 0.63 -5.04
N ALA A 78 -2.77 1.40 -4.23
CA ALA A 78 -3.43 2.63 -4.65
C ALA A 78 -2.96 3.79 -3.77
N ASP A 79 -2.47 4.85 -4.37
CA ASP A 79 -1.90 5.97 -3.63
C ASP A 79 -3.01 6.90 -3.09
N GLY A 80 -2.72 7.59 -1.98
CA GLY A 80 -3.64 8.57 -1.40
C GLY A 80 -3.91 9.79 -2.30
N GLY A 81 -3.03 10.06 -3.26
CA GLY A 81 -3.04 11.20 -4.16
C GLY A 81 -3.95 11.07 -5.40
N PRO A 82 -3.68 11.86 -6.46
CA PRO A 82 -4.58 12.06 -7.61
C PRO A 82 -4.86 10.83 -8.47
N GLY A 83 -4.22 9.67 -8.23
CA GLY A 83 -4.64 8.42 -8.88
C GLY A 83 -3.52 7.48 -9.32
N LEU A 84 -2.36 7.48 -8.67
CA LEU A 84 -1.36 6.46 -8.94
C LEU A 84 -1.84 5.11 -8.39
N VAL A 85 -1.86 4.09 -9.24
CA VAL A 85 -2.20 2.71 -8.88
C VAL A 85 -1.16 1.78 -9.50
N ALA A 86 -0.76 0.74 -8.79
CA ALA A 86 0.08 -0.34 -9.31
C ALA A 86 -0.58 -1.69 -9.05
N LEU A 87 -0.57 -2.55 -10.06
CA LEU A 87 -1.15 -3.89 -10.00
C LEU A 87 -0.07 -4.90 -10.34
N ARG A 88 0.19 -5.85 -9.45
CA ARG A 88 1.06 -6.97 -9.75
C ARG A 88 0.24 -8.12 -10.32
N LEU A 89 0.55 -8.50 -11.56
CA LEU A 89 -0.04 -9.65 -12.24
C LEU A 89 0.52 -10.96 -11.67
N GLN A 90 -0.16 -12.07 -11.95
CA GLN A 90 0.28 -13.40 -11.49
C GLN A 90 1.65 -13.81 -12.04
N ASP A 91 2.02 -13.31 -13.21
CA ASP A 91 3.32 -13.58 -13.84
C ASP A 91 4.48 -12.81 -13.18
N GLY A 92 4.24 -12.08 -12.08
CA GLY A 92 5.22 -11.22 -11.41
C GLY A 92 5.39 -9.85 -12.07
N ARG A 93 4.94 -9.69 -13.31
CA ARG A 93 4.87 -8.41 -14.02
C ARG A 93 4.00 -7.41 -13.27
N VAL A 94 4.33 -6.13 -13.37
CA VAL A 94 3.58 -5.09 -12.67
C VAL A 94 3.10 -4.01 -13.63
N PHE A 95 1.78 -3.82 -13.66
CA PHE A 95 1.13 -2.79 -14.42
C PHE A 95 1.02 -1.50 -13.60
N MET A 96 1.41 -0.39 -14.21
CA MET A 96 1.19 0.95 -13.68
C MET A 96 0.66 1.85 -14.80
N PRO A 97 -0.48 2.54 -14.61
CA PRO A 97 -1.02 3.39 -15.65
C PRO A 97 -0.03 4.47 -16.10
N PRO A 98 0.06 4.74 -17.42
CA PRO A 98 0.90 5.80 -17.94
C PRO A 98 0.39 7.15 -17.42
N GLY A 99 1.32 8.03 -17.06
CA GLY A 99 1.00 9.37 -16.56
C GLY A 99 2.19 10.08 -15.95
N ARG A 100 2.04 11.38 -15.72
CA ARG A 100 3.07 12.24 -15.10
C ARG A 100 2.81 12.59 -13.64
N ASN A 101 1.71 12.10 -13.09
CA ASN A 101 1.36 12.37 -11.70
C ASN A 101 2.31 11.62 -10.76
N GLU A 102 2.75 12.29 -9.70
CA GLU A 102 3.51 11.70 -8.58
C GLU A 102 4.81 10.99 -9.00
N PRO A 103 5.75 11.70 -9.64
CA PRO A 103 6.97 11.08 -10.18
C PRO A 103 7.82 10.42 -9.10
N ILE A 104 7.87 11.02 -7.91
CA ILE A 104 8.62 10.48 -6.76
C ILE A 104 7.98 9.18 -6.26
N THR A 105 6.66 9.14 -6.11
CA THR A 105 5.94 7.93 -5.65
C THR A 105 6.02 6.82 -6.68
N ARG A 106 5.88 7.15 -7.97
CA ARG A 106 6.05 6.20 -9.08
C ARG A 106 7.44 5.57 -9.05
N GLU A 107 8.49 6.38 -8.91
CA GLU A 107 9.87 5.90 -8.83
C GLU A 107 10.11 5.03 -7.57
N ALA A 108 9.58 5.44 -6.42
CA ALA A 108 9.66 4.66 -5.19
C ALA A 108 8.99 3.28 -5.33
N TRP A 109 7.84 3.22 -6.00
CA TRP A 109 7.11 1.98 -6.23
C TRP A 109 7.76 1.09 -7.28
N ARG A 110 8.35 1.67 -8.33
CA ARG A 110 9.17 0.92 -9.29
C ARG A 110 10.29 0.15 -8.60
N ARG A 111 11.01 0.81 -7.69
CA ARG A 111 12.05 0.18 -6.88
C ARG A 111 11.51 -0.85 -5.90
N TYR A 112 10.39 -0.54 -5.23
CA TYR A 112 9.77 -1.47 -4.26
C TYR A 112 9.26 -2.75 -4.93
N LEU A 113 8.73 -2.63 -6.15
CA LEU A 113 8.18 -3.74 -6.91
C LEU A 113 9.19 -4.40 -7.85
N ALA A 114 10.45 -3.96 -7.80
CA ALA A 114 11.55 -4.44 -8.66
C ALA A 114 11.19 -4.46 -10.16
N MET A 115 10.53 -3.40 -10.63
CA MET A 115 10.24 -3.23 -12.06
C MET A 115 11.50 -2.85 -12.83
N ASP A 116 11.71 -3.47 -13.98
CA ASP A 116 12.71 -3.01 -14.94
C ASP A 116 12.18 -1.83 -15.78
N ASP A 117 13.10 -0.99 -16.28
CA ASP A 117 12.78 0.18 -17.11
C ASP A 117 12.21 -0.25 -18.48
N GLY A 118 10.90 -0.49 -18.54
CA GLY A 118 10.17 -0.80 -19.79
C GLY A 118 8.88 -1.62 -19.61
N GLU A 119 8.79 -2.42 -18.53
CA GLU A 119 7.70 -3.40 -18.37
C GLU A 119 6.30 -2.77 -18.25
N SER A 120 6.19 -1.51 -17.81
CA SER A 120 4.89 -0.86 -17.64
C SER A 120 4.22 -0.45 -18.96
N GLU A 121 5.01 -0.15 -20.00
CA GLU A 121 4.49 0.34 -21.29
C GLU A 121 3.99 -0.83 -22.14
N ASP A 122 4.71 -1.95 -22.14
CA ASP A 122 4.34 -3.17 -22.87
C ASP A 122 3.01 -3.79 -22.39
N LEU A 123 2.66 -3.60 -21.12
CA LEU A 123 1.40 -4.07 -20.54
C LEU A 123 0.21 -3.16 -20.86
N ALA A 124 0.44 -1.85 -21.03
CA ALA A 124 -0.62 -0.89 -21.34
C ALA A 124 -1.17 -1.08 -22.76
N ASP A 125 -0.33 -1.53 -23.70
CA ASP A 125 -0.69 -1.79 -25.09
C ASP A 125 -1.30 -3.19 -25.33
N GLY A 126 -1.60 -3.94 -24.26
CA GLY A 126 -2.30 -5.24 -24.37
C GLY A 126 -1.44 -6.37 -24.96
N VAL A 127 -0.12 -6.23 -24.96
CA VAL A 127 0.83 -7.21 -25.53
C VAL A 127 1.11 -8.39 -24.58
N GLY A 128 0.55 -8.37 -23.36
CA GLY A 128 0.61 -9.49 -22.42
C GLY A 128 -0.63 -10.37 -22.52
N GLU A 129 -0.46 -11.67 -22.76
CA GLU A 129 -1.54 -12.66 -22.80
C GLU A 129 -2.56 -12.49 -21.65
N GLY A 130 -3.76 -12.02 -21.99
CA GLY A 130 -5.03 -12.28 -21.29
C GLY A 130 -5.30 -11.69 -19.91
N ALA A 131 -4.30 -11.21 -19.16
CA ALA A 131 -4.49 -10.85 -17.75
C ALA A 131 -4.96 -9.41 -17.48
N LEU A 132 -4.70 -8.48 -18.41
CA LEU A 132 -5.08 -7.06 -18.31
C LEU A 132 -5.55 -6.55 -19.67
N SER A 133 -6.73 -5.92 -19.71
CA SER A 133 -7.29 -5.28 -20.89
C SER A 133 -7.64 -3.82 -20.57
N CYS A 134 -6.99 -2.88 -21.24
CA CYS A 134 -7.25 -1.45 -21.09
C CYS A 134 -8.02 -0.90 -22.29
N ASP A 135 -9.09 -0.17 -22.03
CA ASP A 135 -9.81 0.66 -23.01
C ASP A 135 -9.63 2.15 -22.68
N ALA A 136 -10.20 3.08 -23.44
CA ALA A 136 -10.03 4.51 -23.18
C ALA A 136 -10.56 4.98 -21.80
N LEU A 137 -11.54 4.27 -21.23
CA LEU A 137 -12.30 4.68 -20.05
C LEU A 137 -11.88 3.94 -18.77
N SER A 138 -11.45 2.68 -18.86
CA SER A 138 -11.00 1.86 -17.75
C SER A 138 -9.96 0.80 -18.16
N CYS A 139 -9.32 0.19 -17.16
CA CYS A 139 -8.52 -1.01 -17.33
C CYS A 139 -9.09 -2.13 -16.46
N ARG A 140 -9.25 -3.31 -17.02
CA ARG A 140 -9.79 -4.49 -16.34
C ARG A 140 -8.71 -5.56 -16.22
N ALA A 141 -8.62 -6.18 -15.06
CA ALA A 141 -7.74 -7.30 -14.79
C ALA A 141 -8.45 -8.37 -13.98
N GLU A 142 -8.02 -9.62 -14.12
CA GLU A 142 -8.41 -10.69 -13.22
C GLU A 142 -7.17 -11.22 -12.50
N LEU A 143 -7.14 -11.10 -11.17
CA LEU A 143 -6.01 -11.51 -10.33
C LEU A 143 -6.50 -12.42 -9.23
N ASN A 144 -5.92 -13.62 -9.14
CA ASN A 144 -6.27 -14.62 -8.11
C ASN A 144 -7.78 -14.92 -8.08
N GLY A 145 -8.47 -14.85 -9.23
CA GLY A 145 -9.92 -15.04 -9.35
C GLY A 145 -10.78 -13.86 -8.88
N VAL A 146 -10.18 -12.69 -8.64
CA VAL A 146 -10.87 -11.42 -8.31
C VAL A 146 -10.82 -10.52 -9.54
N ARG A 147 -11.98 -10.03 -9.98
CA ARG A 147 -12.08 -9.10 -11.10
C ARG A 147 -11.90 -7.67 -10.60
N ILE A 148 -10.94 -6.96 -11.17
CA ILE A 148 -10.53 -5.62 -10.77
C ILE A 148 -10.77 -4.67 -11.94
N ALA A 149 -11.42 -3.55 -11.67
CA ALA A 149 -11.57 -2.45 -12.63
C ALA A 149 -10.91 -1.17 -12.12
N LEU A 150 -10.09 -0.57 -12.96
CA LEU A 150 -9.45 0.72 -12.76
C LEU A 150 -10.18 1.75 -13.62
N ALA A 151 -11.23 2.35 -13.07
CA ALA A 151 -12.02 3.33 -13.78
C ALA A 151 -11.24 4.63 -13.89
N ARG A 152 -10.96 5.11 -15.11
CA ARG A 152 -10.32 6.42 -15.35
C ARG A 152 -11.35 7.53 -15.45
N HIS A 153 -12.51 7.21 -16.02
CA HIS A 153 -13.63 8.12 -16.20
C HIS A 153 -14.91 7.59 -15.54
N PRO A 154 -15.79 8.47 -15.04
CA PRO A 154 -17.06 8.08 -14.42
C PRO A 154 -18.01 7.37 -15.39
N GLU A 155 -17.82 7.57 -16.70
CA GLU A 155 -18.57 6.89 -17.75
C GLU A 155 -18.35 5.37 -17.78
N ALA A 156 -17.24 4.88 -17.22
CA ALA A 156 -16.96 3.44 -17.13
C ALA A 156 -17.76 2.72 -16.02
N LEU A 157 -18.26 3.47 -15.03
CA LEU A 157 -18.90 2.89 -13.84
C LEU A 157 -20.06 1.94 -14.16
N PRO A 158 -21.01 2.23 -15.08
CA PRO A 158 -22.15 1.34 -15.31
C PRO A 158 -21.74 -0.04 -15.83
N GLU A 159 -20.62 -0.14 -16.54
CA GLU A 159 -20.07 -1.42 -17.01
C GLU A 159 -19.23 -2.07 -15.91
N ASP A 160 -18.30 -1.32 -15.34
CA ASP A 160 -17.35 -1.81 -14.33
C ASP A 160 -18.06 -2.30 -13.05
N CYS A 161 -19.10 -1.60 -12.57
CA CYS A 161 -19.89 -2.01 -11.41
C CYS A 161 -20.57 -3.38 -11.59
N ARG A 162 -20.85 -3.80 -12.83
CA ARG A 162 -21.51 -5.09 -13.11
C ARG A 162 -20.52 -6.24 -13.22
N SER A 163 -19.28 -5.96 -13.63
CA SER A 163 -18.28 -6.97 -13.97
C SER A 163 -17.14 -7.09 -12.96
N ALA A 164 -16.93 -6.11 -12.07
CA ALA A 164 -15.79 -6.09 -11.17
C ALA A 164 -16.18 -6.33 -9.71
N ASP A 165 -15.33 -7.04 -8.98
CA ASP A 165 -15.45 -7.29 -7.55
C ASP A 165 -14.72 -6.18 -6.75
N LEU A 166 -13.71 -5.55 -7.34
CA LEU A 166 -12.94 -4.43 -6.78
C LEU A 166 -12.82 -3.30 -7.83
N ILE A 167 -13.21 -2.08 -7.46
CA ILE A 167 -13.17 -0.91 -8.33
C ILE A 167 -12.26 0.15 -7.69
N VAL A 168 -11.29 0.64 -8.46
CA VAL A 168 -10.42 1.74 -8.05
C VAL A 168 -10.67 2.93 -8.97
N ALA A 169 -10.96 4.09 -8.38
CA ALA A 169 -11.31 5.30 -9.14
C ALA A 169 -10.58 6.56 -8.63
N PRO A 170 -10.10 7.44 -9.54
CA PRO A 170 -9.51 8.75 -9.23
C PRO A 170 -10.54 9.80 -8.79
N PHE A 171 -11.83 9.53 -8.97
CA PHE A 171 -12.95 10.41 -8.64
C PHE A 171 -13.79 9.83 -7.48
N MET A 172 -14.76 10.60 -6.99
CA MET A 172 -15.68 10.12 -5.96
C MET A 172 -16.78 9.29 -6.62
N VAL A 173 -16.97 8.07 -6.14
CA VAL A 173 -18.03 7.19 -6.63
C VAL A 173 -19.23 7.31 -5.68
N PRO A 174 -20.47 7.43 -6.18
CA PRO A 174 -21.65 7.39 -5.33
C PRO A 174 -21.79 6.02 -4.65
N ASP A 175 -22.14 6.00 -3.36
CA ASP A 175 -22.17 4.75 -2.58
C ASP A 175 -23.22 3.75 -3.10
N TRP A 176 -24.25 4.23 -3.80
CA TRP A 176 -25.30 3.42 -4.43
C TRP A 176 -24.95 2.91 -5.83
N SER A 177 -23.81 3.33 -6.41
CA SER A 177 -23.51 3.07 -7.82
C SER A 177 -23.11 1.62 -8.09
N CYS A 178 -22.42 0.96 -7.15
CA CYS A 178 -22.02 -0.43 -7.30
C CYS A 178 -22.40 -1.21 -6.03
N GLU A 179 -23.52 -1.94 -6.08
CA GLU A 179 -23.87 -2.89 -5.02
C GLU A 179 -23.03 -4.16 -5.15
N GLY A 180 -22.32 -4.53 -4.08
CA GLY A 180 -21.55 -5.78 -4.01
C GLY A 180 -20.07 -5.67 -4.41
N ALA A 181 -19.66 -4.61 -5.11
CA ALA A 181 -18.25 -4.36 -5.41
C ALA A 181 -17.57 -3.58 -4.27
N ARG A 182 -16.31 -3.91 -3.96
CA ARG A 182 -15.48 -3.09 -3.06
C ARG A 182 -14.99 -1.88 -3.83
N ILE A 183 -15.21 -0.68 -3.29
CA ILE A 183 -14.84 0.57 -3.97
C ILE A 183 -13.68 1.25 -3.23
N ILE A 184 -12.61 1.56 -3.95
CA ILE A 184 -11.49 2.42 -3.52
C ILE A 184 -11.52 3.68 -4.39
N ASP A 185 -12.33 4.64 -3.97
CA ASP A 185 -12.52 5.91 -4.68
C ASP A 185 -11.66 7.04 -4.08
N ARG A 186 -11.78 8.24 -4.65
CA ARG A 186 -11.11 9.43 -4.11
C ARG A 186 -11.51 9.72 -2.67
N ARG A 187 -12.76 9.46 -2.27
CA ARG A 187 -13.24 9.72 -0.90
C ARG A 187 -12.54 8.83 0.11
N SER A 188 -12.40 7.54 -0.22
CA SER A 188 -11.73 6.56 0.62
C SER A 188 -10.24 6.87 0.75
N ARG A 189 -9.58 7.26 -0.35
CA ARG A 189 -8.15 7.61 -0.38
C ARG A 189 -7.84 8.92 0.35
N LEU A 190 -8.74 9.91 0.31
CA LEU A 190 -8.61 11.12 1.13
C LEU A 190 -8.80 10.86 2.63
N LYS A 191 -9.66 9.90 3.01
CA LYS A 191 -9.94 9.57 4.41
C LYS A 191 -8.90 8.65 5.03
N GLN A 192 -8.44 7.65 4.27
CA GLN A 192 -7.61 6.55 4.77
C GLN A 192 -6.20 6.53 4.17
N GLY A 193 -5.88 7.44 3.26
CA GLY A 193 -4.57 7.52 2.61
C GLY A 193 -4.36 6.43 1.55
N ALA A 194 -3.11 6.01 1.36
CA ALA A 194 -2.76 4.92 0.45
C ALA A 194 -3.35 3.58 0.93
N HIS A 195 -3.69 2.71 -0.02
CA HIS A 195 -4.28 1.38 0.21
C HIS A 195 -3.36 0.32 -0.39
N ALA A 196 -3.09 -0.73 0.39
CA ALA A 196 -2.45 -1.96 -0.06
C ALA A 196 -3.47 -3.09 0.04
N VAL A 197 -3.63 -3.86 -1.03
CA VAL A 197 -4.64 -4.92 -1.15
C VAL A 197 -3.96 -6.24 -1.47
N TRP A 198 -4.32 -7.27 -0.71
CA TRP A 198 -3.90 -8.66 -0.93
C TRP A 198 -5.12 -9.47 -1.34
N LEU A 199 -4.95 -10.26 -2.40
CA LEU A 199 -5.99 -11.07 -3.03
C LEU A 199 -5.61 -12.54 -2.89
N PHE A 200 -6.56 -13.37 -2.46
CA PHE A 200 -6.33 -14.80 -2.29
C PHE A 200 -7.61 -15.59 -2.59
N GLN A 201 -7.48 -16.59 -3.47
CA GLN A 201 -8.55 -17.55 -3.77
C GLN A 201 -9.93 -16.89 -4.06
N GLY A 202 -9.95 -15.92 -4.96
CA GLY A 202 -11.17 -15.24 -5.42
C GLY A 202 -11.75 -14.26 -4.41
N ARG A 203 -11.00 -13.87 -3.38
CA ARG A 203 -11.44 -12.93 -2.35
C ARG A 203 -10.37 -11.91 -2.02
N ILE A 204 -10.83 -10.76 -1.52
CA ILE A 204 -9.95 -9.77 -0.93
C ILE A 204 -9.58 -10.27 0.48
N GLU A 205 -8.35 -10.76 0.65
CA GLU A 205 -7.85 -11.31 1.91
C GLU A 205 -7.63 -10.20 2.93
N ARG A 206 -7.01 -9.10 2.47
CA ARG A 206 -6.61 -7.99 3.34
C ARG A 206 -6.59 -6.67 2.58
N ILE A 207 -7.04 -5.61 3.24
CA ILE A 207 -6.82 -4.23 2.82
C ILE A 207 -6.17 -3.51 3.99
N GLU A 208 -4.93 -3.03 3.81
CA GLU A 208 -4.27 -2.16 4.78
C GLU A 208 -4.29 -0.73 4.24
N THR A 209 -4.59 0.23 5.12
CA THR A 209 -4.63 1.64 4.77
C THR A 209 -3.84 2.46 5.78
N VAL A 210 -3.24 3.56 5.31
CA VAL A 210 -2.39 4.41 6.16
C VAL A 210 -3.15 4.96 7.37
N GLY A 211 -4.43 5.28 7.19
CA GLY A 211 -5.31 5.79 8.23
C GLY A 211 -6.16 4.73 8.96
N GLY A 212 -6.06 3.45 8.56
CA GLY A 212 -6.88 2.37 9.10
C GLY A 212 -6.37 1.80 10.42
N GLU A 213 -5.05 1.77 10.62
CA GLU A 213 -4.48 1.38 11.91
C GLU A 213 -4.38 2.58 12.85
N PRO A 214 -4.76 2.43 14.14
CA PRO A 214 -4.48 3.42 15.18
C PRO A 214 -2.97 3.58 15.36
N SER A 215 -2.35 4.38 14.52
CA SER A 215 -0.94 4.65 14.62
C SER A 215 -0.73 5.71 15.70
N PHE A 216 0.07 5.38 16.72
CA PHE A 216 0.53 6.34 17.75
C PHE A 216 1.54 7.35 17.19
N ARG A 217 1.44 7.68 15.90
CA ARG A 217 2.37 8.55 15.18
C ARG A 217 2.21 9.99 15.71
N PRO A 218 3.22 10.56 16.40
CA PRO A 218 3.10 11.89 17.02
C PRO A 218 2.80 13.03 16.04
N TRP A 219 3.13 12.84 14.75
CA TRP A 219 2.90 13.82 13.68
C TRP A 219 1.54 13.68 12.99
N VAL A 220 0.75 12.66 13.33
CA VAL A 220 -0.64 12.55 12.88
C VAL A 220 -1.47 13.35 13.89
N GLY A 221 -1.93 14.53 13.48
CA GLY A 221 -2.80 15.35 14.31
C GLY A 221 -3.97 14.50 14.80
N GLN A 222 -4.01 14.21 16.10
CA GLN A 222 -5.10 13.44 16.68
C GLN A 222 -6.37 14.24 16.42
N ARG A 223 -7.27 13.72 15.56
CA ARG A 223 -8.61 14.28 15.46
C ARG A 223 -9.21 14.11 16.85
N ARG A 224 -9.32 15.23 17.58
CA ARG A 224 -10.05 15.34 18.84
C ARG A 224 -11.41 14.68 18.58
N GLN A 225 -11.59 13.45 19.08
CA GLN A 225 -12.84 12.73 18.92
C GLN A 225 -13.92 13.67 19.46
N ARG A 226 -14.88 14.03 18.60
CA ARG A 226 -16.02 14.83 19.03
C ARG A 226 -16.77 13.96 20.02
N ARG A 227 -16.64 14.30 21.30
CA ARG A 227 -17.36 13.65 22.39
C ARG A 227 -18.83 13.64 21.99
N PRO A 228 -19.51 12.49 21.94
CA PRO A 228 -20.94 12.48 21.62
C PRO A 228 -21.63 13.37 22.66
N ASP A 229 -22.35 14.37 22.15
CA ASP A 229 -23.13 15.28 22.96
C ASP A 229 -24.20 14.43 23.65
N THR A 230 -24.02 14.14 24.94
CA THR A 230 -25.05 13.48 25.74
C THR A 230 -26.26 14.40 25.76
N GLU A 231 -27.36 13.95 25.13
CA GLU A 231 -28.68 14.57 25.22
C GLU A 231 -29.00 14.92 26.68
N SER A 232 -29.03 16.21 26.99
CA SER A 232 -29.77 16.70 28.14
C SER A 232 -31.24 16.76 27.76
N GLY A 233 -31.99 15.69 28.04
CA GLY A 233 -33.40 15.87 28.45
C GLY A 233 -33.38 16.74 29.71
N GLY A 234 -34.18 17.78 29.85
CA GLY A 234 -35.56 17.91 29.41
C GLY A 234 -36.43 17.86 30.66
N ASP A 235 -36.29 18.88 31.52
CA ASP A 235 -37.22 19.14 32.64
C ASP A 235 -37.70 20.59 32.46
N ASP A 236 -38.79 20.73 31.71
CA ASP A 236 -39.66 21.91 31.71
C ASP A 236 -40.57 21.83 32.96
N GLU A 237 -40.15 22.39 34.09
CA GLU A 237 -41.06 22.71 35.20
C GLU A 237 -41.63 24.12 35.01
N GLU A 238 -42.80 24.15 34.38
CA GLU A 238 -44.00 24.88 34.78
C GLU A 238 -43.81 26.23 35.53
N LYS A 239 -43.94 27.34 34.81
CA LYS A 239 -44.29 28.63 35.40
C LYS A 239 -45.11 29.50 34.44
N VAL A 240 -46.43 29.30 34.43
CA VAL A 240 -47.42 30.29 33.96
C VAL A 240 -48.63 30.22 34.87
N GLU A 241 -48.85 31.27 35.66
CA GLU A 241 -50.16 31.84 36.03
C GLU A 241 -49.84 33.14 36.78
N GLU A 242 -49.77 34.27 36.07
CA GLU A 242 -50.85 35.18 35.64
C GLU A 242 -51.09 36.31 36.66
N GLU A 243 -51.07 37.51 36.12
CA GLU A 243 -51.06 38.82 36.74
C GLU A 243 -52.49 39.31 37.01
N SER A 244 -52.60 40.34 37.86
CA SER A 244 -53.72 41.29 38.07
C SER A 244 -54.68 41.03 39.23
N PRO A 245 -55.27 42.09 39.82
CA PRO A 245 -55.32 43.49 39.36
C PRO A 245 -54.51 44.52 40.16
#